data_AF-A0A9D5V8T1-F1
#
_entry.id   AF-A0A9D5V8T1-F1
#
_cell.length_a   1.000
_cell.length_b   1.000
_cell.length_c   1.000
_cell.angle_alpha   90.00
_cell.angle_beta   90.00
_cell.angle_gamma   90.00
#
_symmetry.space_group_name_H-M   'P 1'
#
loop_
_entity.id
_entity.type
_entity.pdbx_description
1 polymer ?
#
loop_
_entity_poly.entity_id
_entity_poly.type
_entity_poly.pdbx_seq_one_letter_code
_entity_poly.pdbx_strand_id
1 'polypeptide(L)'
;MSDRQVVRIFISSPGDVNPEREVARRVIARLDREFSYHFRLEGLLWEREPLIATEHFQTMIMPPSSADIVLVILWSRLGSMLPPEKFQGAVTGKVPVTGTEWEFEDAVGAYRARGKPDLLLYRKLASVTGSFDDEAVVASTLHQRRMVEAFLTHWFQDDSTGGFKAASHQFHDAGELEEMLEVHLRVLLRQRLNLPEGEVLQRGIHWHEGSPFRGLESFELKHAPIFFGRTRERMELRDALAAQAGRGCAFLLVFGASGSGKSSLVKAGLLADLKIPGVMEKVGLVRHALVRPSDDEDPSAVLAGGFLSPEALPELTRLQYDRDSLAGLLRKVPEEVVLPI
;
A
#
# COMPACT_ATOMS: atom_id res chain seq x y z
N MET A 1 -0.92 4.50 33.40
CA MET A 1 -1.14 3.84 32.10
C MET A 1 -0.34 2.56 32.16
N SER A 2 -0.98 1.39 32.32
CA SER A 2 -0.23 0.13 32.36
C SER A 2 0.47 -0.06 31.02
N ASP A 3 1.69 -0.59 31.06
CA ASP A 3 2.48 -0.92 29.88
C ASP A 3 1.68 -1.92 29.04
N ARG A 4 1.10 -1.46 27.92
CA ARG A 4 0.25 -2.30 27.07
C ARG A 4 1.15 -3.28 26.34
N GLN A 5 0.74 -4.54 26.26
CA GLN A 5 1.48 -5.54 25.50
C GLN A 5 1.62 -5.08 24.04
N VAL A 6 2.87 -4.98 23.58
CA VAL A 6 3.16 -4.67 22.18
C VAL A 6 3.10 -5.96 21.38
N VAL A 7 2.26 -5.99 20.35
CA VAL A 7 2.19 -7.10 19.38
C VAL A 7 2.89 -6.64 18.11
N ARG A 8 4.00 -7.32 17.77
CA ARG A 8 4.86 -6.94 16.65
C ARG A 8 4.52 -7.74 15.41
N ILE A 9 4.23 -7.04 14.32
CA ILE A 9 3.84 -7.63 13.04
C ILE A 9 4.93 -7.30 12.02
N PHE A 10 5.73 -8.30 11.64
CA PHE A 10 6.77 -8.15 10.64
C PHE A 10 6.19 -8.32 9.23
N ILE A 11 6.44 -7.37 8.32
CA ILE A 11 5.97 -7.43 6.94
C ILE A 11 7.15 -7.71 6.00
N SER A 12 7.21 -8.94 5.53
CA SER A 12 8.13 -9.39 4.47
C SER A 12 7.45 -9.23 3.12
N SER A 13 7.95 -8.31 2.29
CA SER A 13 7.33 -8.00 0.99
C SER A 13 8.38 -7.45 0.01
N PRO A 14 8.55 -8.07 -1.17
CA PRO A 14 9.39 -7.51 -2.23
C PRO A 14 8.83 -6.18 -2.77
N GLY A 15 9.66 -5.42 -3.49
CA GLY A 15 9.31 -4.07 -3.95
C GLY A 15 8.18 -3.99 -4.99
N ASP A 16 7.78 -5.10 -5.61
CA ASP A 16 6.73 -5.15 -6.64
C ASP A 16 5.30 -5.24 -6.06
N VAL A 17 5.15 -5.24 -4.72
CA VAL A 17 3.85 -5.26 -4.02
C VAL A 17 3.65 -4.04 -3.11
N ASN A 18 4.15 -2.87 -3.53
CA ASN A 18 4.01 -1.62 -2.78
C ASN A 18 2.56 -1.23 -2.44
N PRO A 19 1.56 -1.36 -3.35
CA PRO A 19 0.17 -1.08 -3.01
C PRO A 19 -0.35 -1.98 -1.88
N GLU A 20 -0.05 -3.27 -1.92
CA GLU A 20 -0.43 -4.27 -0.93
C GLU A 20 0.26 -4.05 0.42
N ARG A 21 1.51 -3.62 0.39
CA ARG A 21 2.28 -3.22 1.58
C ARG A 21 1.62 -2.05 2.31
N GLU A 22 1.16 -1.05 1.58
CA GLU A 22 0.47 0.10 2.16
C GLU A 22 -0.92 -0.31 2.70
N VAL A 23 -1.63 -1.21 2.01
CA VAL A 23 -2.86 -1.83 2.53
C VAL A 23 -2.59 -2.51 3.88
N ALA A 24 -1.54 -3.33 3.97
CA ALA A 24 -1.19 -4.02 5.21
C ALA A 24 -0.92 -3.03 6.36
N ARG A 25 -0.19 -1.94 6.09
CA ARG A 25 0.02 -0.86 7.08
C ARG A 25 -1.29 -0.23 7.55
N ARG A 26 -2.21 0.08 6.63
CA ARG A 26 -3.51 0.67 6.98
C ARG A 26 -4.39 -0.29 7.79
N VAL A 27 -4.38 -1.58 7.44
CA VAL A 27 -5.09 -2.61 8.20
C VAL A 27 -4.53 -2.70 9.63
N ILE A 28 -3.21 -2.78 9.78
CA ILE A 28 -2.55 -2.83 11.10
C ILE A 28 -2.90 -1.58 11.92
N ALA A 29 -2.82 -0.37 11.33
CA ALA A 29 -3.17 0.86 12.04
C ALA A 29 -4.64 0.93 12.46
N ARG A 30 -5.55 0.34 11.68
CA ARG A 30 -6.97 0.25 12.03
C ARG A 30 -7.19 -0.72 13.19
N LEU A 31 -6.55 -1.88 13.14
CA LEU A 31 -6.63 -2.87 14.21
C LEU A 31 -5.94 -2.38 15.48
N ASP A 32 -4.88 -1.57 15.39
CA ASP A 32 -4.26 -0.91 16.54
C ASP A 32 -5.26 -0.04 17.29
N ARG A 33 -6.09 0.72 16.56
CA ARG A 33 -7.18 1.50 17.15
C ARG A 33 -8.28 0.61 17.73
N GLU A 34 -8.70 -0.43 16.99
CA GLU A 34 -9.74 -1.37 17.41
C GLU A 34 -9.37 -2.09 18.73
N PHE A 35 -8.11 -2.51 18.85
CA PHE A 35 -7.57 -3.26 19.98
C PHE A 35 -6.81 -2.39 20.98
N SER A 36 -6.89 -1.06 20.86
CA SER A 36 -6.07 -0.11 21.61
C SER A 36 -6.17 -0.24 23.13
N TYR A 37 -7.25 -0.79 23.66
CA TYR A 37 -7.43 -1.07 25.09
C TYR A 37 -6.58 -2.23 25.60
N HIS A 38 -6.20 -3.16 24.72
CA HIS A 38 -5.55 -4.41 25.07
C HIS A 38 -4.11 -4.49 24.58
N PHE A 39 -3.88 -4.08 23.33
CA PHE A 39 -2.58 -4.15 22.68
C PHE A 39 -2.14 -2.80 22.16
N ARG A 40 -0.86 -2.69 21.88
CA ARG A 40 -0.31 -1.76 20.90
C ARG A 40 0.22 -2.59 19.73
N LEU A 41 -0.31 -2.39 18.53
CA LEU A 41 0.20 -3.07 17.34
C LEU A 41 1.31 -2.26 16.70
N GLU A 42 2.41 -2.93 16.37
CA GLU A 42 3.56 -2.32 15.72
C GLU A 42 3.88 -3.07 14.43
N GLY A 43 3.66 -2.41 13.29
CA GLY A 43 4.03 -2.93 11.97
C GLY A 43 5.48 -2.60 11.63
N LEU A 44 6.34 -3.62 11.57
CA LEU A 44 7.76 -3.53 11.24
C LEU A 44 7.98 -3.73 9.74
N LEU A 45 8.76 -2.84 9.11
CA LEU A 45 9.00 -2.84 7.67
C LEU A 45 10.44 -2.43 7.35
N TRP A 46 11.08 -3.15 6.44
CA TRP A 46 12.54 -3.12 6.25
C TRP A 46 13.10 -1.94 5.40
N GLU A 47 12.29 -1.01 4.88
CA GLU A 47 12.76 -0.01 3.89
C GLU A 47 12.82 1.46 4.35
N ARG A 48 12.75 1.78 5.65
CA ARG A 48 12.64 3.18 6.12
C ARG A 48 13.85 3.79 6.83
N GLU A 49 14.97 3.09 6.97
CA GLU A 49 16.19 3.72 7.52
C GLU A 49 17.18 4.09 6.41
N PRO A 50 17.66 5.35 6.36
CA PRO A 50 18.59 5.79 5.34
C PRO A 50 19.92 5.01 5.45
N LEU A 51 20.43 4.58 4.29
CA LEU A 51 21.72 3.92 4.17
C LEU A 51 22.88 4.90 4.45
N ILE A 52 23.20 5.14 5.72
CA ILE A 52 24.46 5.76 6.19
C ILE A 52 25.65 4.83 5.84
N ALA A 53 26.38 5.14 4.77
CA ALA A 53 27.48 4.35 4.21
C ALA A 53 28.62 3.90 5.16
N THR A 54 28.65 4.34 6.42
CA THR A 54 29.71 4.07 7.39
C THR A 54 29.40 2.97 8.40
N GLU A 55 28.18 2.44 8.47
CA GLU A 55 27.83 1.39 9.44
C GLU A 55 27.16 0.16 8.78
N HIS A 56 27.55 -1.03 9.24
CA HIS A 56 27.03 -2.30 8.74
C HIS A 56 25.55 -2.48 9.18
N PHE A 57 24.65 -2.15 8.25
CA PHE A 57 23.19 -2.01 8.25
C PHE A 57 22.24 -3.01 8.95
N GLN A 58 22.66 -3.86 9.88
CA GLN A 58 21.76 -4.89 10.42
C GLN A 58 21.86 -5.16 11.93
N THR A 59 22.70 -4.44 12.67
CA THR A 59 22.91 -4.72 14.10
C THR A 59 21.84 -4.15 15.04
N MET A 60 20.89 -3.33 14.55
CA MET A 60 19.80 -2.75 15.36
C MET A 60 18.39 -3.24 14.99
N ILE A 61 18.23 -4.18 14.05
CA ILE A 61 16.91 -4.59 13.54
C ILE A 61 16.45 -5.87 14.25
N MET A 62 15.20 -5.84 14.71
CA MET A 62 14.52 -6.99 15.27
C MET A 62 14.36 -8.09 14.20
N PRO A 63 14.88 -9.31 14.40
CA PRO A 63 14.76 -10.38 13.40
C PRO A 63 13.31 -10.88 13.30
N PRO A 64 12.86 -11.35 12.11
CA PRO A 64 11.50 -11.87 11.90
C PRO A 64 11.09 -12.93 12.91
N SER A 65 12.03 -13.79 13.31
CA SER A 65 11.86 -14.78 14.37
C SER A 65 11.28 -14.19 15.64
N SER A 66 11.70 -12.99 16.04
CA SER A 66 11.29 -12.33 17.29
C SER A 66 9.98 -11.54 17.22
N ALA A 67 9.33 -11.49 16.06
CA ALA A 67 8.00 -10.92 15.92
C ALA A 67 6.92 -11.82 16.55
N ASP A 68 5.71 -11.29 16.72
CA ASP A 68 4.53 -12.05 17.12
C ASP A 68 3.83 -12.69 15.93
N ILE A 69 3.76 -11.94 14.82
CA ILE A 69 3.13 -12.31 13.56
C ILE A 69 4.08 -11.94 12.43
N VAL A 70 4.24 -12.82 11.46
CA VAL A 70 4.99 -12.56 10.22
C VAL A 70 4.02 -12.63 9.04
N LEU A 71 3.94 -11.53 8.30
CA LEU A 71 3.16 -11.39 7.08
C LEU A 71 4.09 -11.44 5.88
N VAL A 72 3.87 -12.38 4.98
CA VAL A 72 4.63 -12.53 3.74
C VAL A 72 3.71 -12.21 2.57
N ILE A 73 4.07 -11.25 1.73
CA ILE A 73 3.25 -10.84 0.57
C ILE A 73 4.11 -11.00 -0.69
N LEU A 74 3.71 -11.89 -1.60
CA LEU A 74 4.49 -12.26 -2.80
C LEU A 74 3.71 -12.05 -4.10
N TRP A 75 4.41 -11.57 -5.12
CA TRP A 75 3.92 -11.49 -6.50
C TRP A 75 4.99 -11.95 -7.51
N SER A 76 5.46 -11.12 -8.43
CA SER A 76 6.37 -11.56 -9.50
C SER A 76 7.81 -11.76 -9.02
N ARG A 77 8.16 -11.18 -7.87
CA ARG A 77 9.51 -11.11 -7.33
C ARG A 77 9.64 -11.82 -5.99
N LEU A 78 10.82 -12.39 -5.72
CA LEU A 78 11.18 -12.95 -4.41
C LEU A 78 12.17 -12.06 -3.67
N GLY A 79 12.92 -11.21 -4.40
CA GLY A 79 13.84 -10.24 -3.82
C GLY A 79 15.22 -10.33 -4.42
N SER A 80 16.12 -9.49 -3.92
CA SER A 80 17.54 -9.51 -4.31
C SER A 80 18.31 -10.54 -3.51
N MET A 81 19.37 -11.10 -4.10
CA MET A 81 20.26 -12.03 -3.42
C MET A 81 20.99 -11.33 -2.27
N LEU A 82 21.09 -12.00 -1.13
CA LEU A 82 21.88 -11.56 0.01
C LEU A 82 23.33 -12.08 -0.09
N PRO A 83 24.31 -11.38 0.53
CA PRO A 83 25.71 -11.82 0.57
C PRO A 83 25.86 -13.24 1.15
N PRO A 84 26.41 -14.21 0.38
CA PRO A 84 26.47 -15.61 0.79
C PRO A 84 27.38 -15.87 1.99
N GLU A 85 28.31 -14.95 2.30
CA GLU A 85 29.20 -15.09 3.45
C GLU A 85 28.49 -14.79 4.78
N LYS A 86 27.33 -14.13 4.74
CA LYS A 86 26.59 -13.66 5.92
C LYS A 86 25.21 -14.29 6.07
N PHE A 87 24.58 -14.70 4.98
CA PHE A 87 23.19 -15.16 4.98
C PHE A 87 23.06 -16.54 4.35
N GLN A 88 22.39 -17.42 5.08
CA GLN A 88 21.98 -18.74 4.64
C GLN A 88 20.56 -19.02 5.12
N GLY A 89 19.85 -19.92 4.44
CA GLY A 89 18.53 -20.35 4.87
C GLY A 89 18.59 -21.03 6.24
N ALA A 90 17.84 -20.51 7.22
CA ALA A 90 17.86 -21.03 8.60
C ALA A 90 17.32 -22.47 8.71
N VAL A 91 16.56 -22.92 7.72
CA VAL A 91 15.93 -24.25 7.71
C VAL A 91 16.49 -25.11 6.60
N THR A 92 16.62 -24.58 5.38
CA THR A 92 17.07 -25.33 4.21
C THR A 92 18.59 -25.37 4.08
N GLY A 93 19.31 -24.44 4.73
CA GLY A 93 20.74 -24.25 4.54
C GLY A 93 21.11 -23.71 3.15
N LYS A 94 20.12 -23.26 2.36
CA LYS A 94 20.35 -22.72 1.01
C LYS A 94 21.32 -21.53 1.05
N VAL A 95 22.24 -21.46 0.08
CA VAL A 95 23.13 -20.33 -0.19
C VAL A 95 23.38 -20.23 -1.70
N PRO A 96 23.22 -19.05 -2.35
CA PRO A 96 22.69 -17.81 -1.78
C PRO A 96 21.17 -17.86 -1.55
N VAL A 97 20.68 -16.99 -0.66
CA VAL A 97 19.25 -16.76 -0.40
C VAL A 97 18.87 -15.33 -0.74
N THR A 98 17.60 -15.11 -1.10
CA THR A 98 17.04 -13.76 -1.19
C THR A 98 16.65 -13.21 0.19
N GLY A 99 16.42 -11.90 0.27
CA GLY A 99 15.92 -11.24 1.49
C GLY A 99 14.66 -11.90 2.06
N THR A 100 13.63 -12.03 1.22
CA THR A 100 12.34 -12.62 1.62
C THR A 100 12.47 -14.10 2.01
N GLU A 101 13.32 -14.87 1.32
CA GLU A 101 13.60 -16.27 1.71
C GLU A 101 14.24 -16.35 3.09
N TRP A 102 15.26 -15.53 3.34
CA TRP A 102 15.92 -15.48 4.64
C TRP A 102 14.94 -15.09 5.74
N GLU A 103 14.11 -14.05 5.51
CA GLU A 103 13.12 -13.59 6.49
C GLU A 103 12.07 -14.67 6.79
N PHE A 104 11.59 -15.37 5.76
CA PHE A 104 10.64 -16.46 5.90
C PHE A 104 11.24 -17.65 6.64
N GLU A 105 12.45 -18.07 6.27
CA GLU A 105 13.13 -19.21 6.90
C GLU A 105 13.45 -18.95 8.37
N ASP A 106 13.88 -17.73 8.73
CA ASP A 106 14.10 -17.34 10.12
C ASP A 106 12.81 -17.46 10.95
N ALA A 107 11.70 -16.97 10.41
CA ALA A 107 10.39 -17.08 11.04
C ALA A 107 9.89 -18.54 11.16
N VAL A 108 10.06 -19.35 10.10
CA VAL A 108 9.68 -20.77 10.12
C VAL A 108 10.54 -21.57 11.10
N GLY A 109 11.85 -21.32 11.14
CA GLY A 109 12.77 -21.95 12.09
C GLY A 109 12.36 -21.67 13.53
N ALA A 110 12.04 -20.41 13.84
CA ALA A 110 11.52 -20.02 15.16
C ALA A 110 10.17 -20.68 15.46
N TYR A 111 9.23 -20.70 14.51
CA TYR A 111 7.93 -21.35 14.72
C TYR A 111 8.08 -22.85 15.00
N ARG A 112 8.95 -23.56 14.28
CA ARG A 112 9.22 -24.99 14.53
C ARG A 112 9.82 -25.23 15.90
N ALA A 113 10.65 -24.31 16.39
CA ALA A 113 11.31 -24.44 17.69
C ALA A 113 10.40 -24.10 18.88
N ARG A 114 9.52 -23.08 18.76
CA ARG A 114 8.77 -22.53 19.90
C ARG A 114 7.28 -22.22 19.65
N GLY A 115 6.75 -22.50 18.46
CA GLY A 115 5.36 -22.23 18.07
C GLY A 115 5.02 -20.76 17.77
N LYS A 116 6.04 -19.88 17.64
CA LYS A 116 5.90 -18.47 17.25
C LYS A 116 7.06 -18.02 16.35
N PRO A 117 6.86 -17.06 15.43
CA PRO A 117 5.65 -16.24 15.20
C PRO A 117 4.50 -16.97 14.48
N ASP A 118 3.28 -16.43 14.53
CA ASP A 118 2.21 -16.88 13.63
C ASP A 118 2.56 -16.43 12.19
N LEU A 119 2.61 -17.36 11.23
CA LEU A 119 2.97 -17.06 9.84
C LEU A 119 1.73 -16.99 8.93
N LEU A 120 1.60 -15.88 8.19
CA LEU A 120 0.59 -15.73 7.14
C LEU A 120 1.29 -15.39 5.82
N LEU A 121 1.01 -16.16 4.77
CA LEU A 121 1.54 -15.91 3.43
C LEU A 121 0.42 -15.60 2.45
N TYR A 122 0.59 -14.51 1.70
CA TYR A 122 -0.33 -14.04 0.67
C TYR A 122 0.36 -14.01 -0.69
N ARG A 123 -0.30 -14.59 -1.70
CA ARG A 123 0.16 -14.74 -3.08
C ARG A 123 -0.75 -13.96 -4.03
N LYS A 124 -0.22 -12.92 -4.66
CA LYS A 124 -0.89 -12.19 -5.74
C LYS A 124 -0.86 -13.00 -7.03
N LEU A 125 -2.01 -13.13 -7.69
CA LEU A 125 -2.18 -13.85 -8.97
C LEU A 125 -2.44 -12.94 -10.17
N ALA A 126 -2.38 -11.62 -9.99
CA ALA A 126 -2.50 -10.66 -11.09
C ALA A 126 -1.45 -10.92 -12.18
N SER A 127 -1.81 -10.66 -13.43
CA SER A 127 -0.89 -10.71 -14.56
C SER A 127 0.25 -9.71 -14.38
N VAL A 128 1.48 -10.17 -14.57
CA VAL A 128 2.68 -9.33 -14.53
C VAL A 128 2.71 -8.47 -15.79
N THR A 129 2.59 -7.17 -15.63
CA THR A 129 2.75 -6.17 -16.69
C THR A 129 4.18 -5.63 -16.67
N GLY A 130 4.81 -5.50 -17.83
CA GLY A 130 6.17 -5.00 -17.96
C GLY A 130 6.47 -4.57 -19.40
N SER A 131 7.49 -3.74 -19.58
CA SER A 131 8.01 -3.42 -20.92
C SER A 131 8.68 -4.66 -21.51
N PHE A 132 8.42 -4.91 -22.79
CA PHE A 132 9.07 -5.96 -23.58
C PHE A 132 10.21 -5.40 -24.44
N ASP A 133 10.57 -4.13 -24.25
CA ASP A 133 11.54 -3.43 -25.08
C ASP A 133 12.99 -3.77 -24.69
N ASP A 134 13.20 -4.23 -23.45
CA ASP A 134 14.49 -4.60 -22.90
C ASP A 134 14.54 -6.09 -22.53
N GLU A 135 15.29 -6.87 -23.31
CA GLU A 135 15.45 -8.31 -23.13
C GLU A 135 16.04 -8.67 -21.76
N ALA A 136 16.94 -7.84 -21.21
CA ALA A 136 17.54 -8.07 -19.90
C ALA A 136 16.51 -7.88 -18.77
N VAL A 137 15.63 -6.89 -18.88
CA VAL A 137 14.52 -6.67 -17.94
C VAL A 137 13.53 -7.84 -18.00
N VAL A 138 13.19 -8.31 -19.20
CA VAL A 138 12.32 -9.47 -19.40
C VAL A 138 12.95 -10.74 -18.79
N ALA A 139 14.24 -10.99 -19.07
CA ALA A 139 14.96 -12.14 -18.54
C ALA A 139 15.04 -12.11 -17.00
N SER A 140 15.31 -10.95 -16.40
CA SER A 140 15.34 -10.75 -14.95
C SER A 140 13.96 -11.01 -14.31
N THR A 141 12.89 -10.51 -14.94
CA THR A 141 11.51 -10.73 -14.48
C THR A 141 11.13 -12.21 -14.52
N LEU A 142 11.47 -12.91 -15.60
CA LEU A 142 11.24 -14.35 -15.73
C LEU A 142 12.04 -15.15 -14.70
N HIS A 143 13.30 -14.77 -14.44
CA HIS A 143 14.13 -15.40 -13.43
C HIS A 143 13.51 -15.25 -12.03
N GLN A 144 13.13 -14.04 -11.65
CA GLN A 144 12.46 -13.77 -10.38
C GLN A 144 11.17 -14.56 -10.21
N ARG A 145 10.32 -14.60 -11.25
CA ARG A 145 9.09 -15.40 -11.25
C ARG A 145 9.37 -16.88 -11.01
N ARG A 146 10.38 -17.45 -11.67
CA ARG A 146 10.79 -18.86 -11.46
C ARG A 146 11.25 -19.11 -10.02
N MET A 147 11.96 -18.17 -9.40
CA MET A 147 12.36 -18.30 -8.00
C MET A 147 11.15 -18.32 -7.06
N VAL A 148 10.14 -17.47 -7.30
CA VAL A 148 8.93 -17.46 -6.47
C VAL A 148 8.16 -18.78 -6.60
N GLU A 149 8.00 -19.30 -7.83
CA GLU A 149 7.34 -20.59 -8.03
C GLU A 149 8.11 -21.74 -7.35
N ALA A 150 9.44 -21.77 -7.50
CA ALA A 150 10.28 -22.78 -6.83
C ALA A 150 10.17 -22.70 -5.29
N PHE A 151 10.16 -21.48 -4.74
CA PHE A 151 9.94 -21.24 -3.32
C PHE A 151 8.57 -21.76 -2.86
N LEU A 152 7.50 -21.43 -3.58
CA LEU A 152 6.15 -21.87 -3.24
C LEU A 152 5.99 -23.39 -3.35
N THR A 153 6.53 -24.02 -4.40
CA THR A 153 6.50 -25.48 -4.54
C THR A 153 7.23 -26.16 -3.39
N HIS A 154 8.44 -25.71 -3.04
CA HIS A 154 9.22 -26.31 -1.97
C HIS A 154 8.51 -26.23 -0.60
N TRP A 155 7.89 -25.10 -0.29
CA TRP A 155 7.32 -24.85 1.03
C TRP A 155 5.85 -25.23 1.20
N PHE A 156 5.07 -25.27 0.10
CA PHE A 156 3.61 -25.40 0.14
C PHE A 156 3.06 -26.55 -0.71
N GLN A 157 3.87 -27.27 -1.49
CA GLN A 157 3.40 -28.38 -2.33
C GLN A 157 4.14 -29.70 -2.07
N ASP A 158 5.31 -29.68 -1.43
CA ASP A 158 6.12 -30.89 -1.20
C ASP A 158 5.85 -31.50 0.19
N ASP A 159 5.17 -32.65 0.21
CA ASP A 159 4.85 -33.42 1.43
C ASP A 159 6.11 -34.04 2.09
N SER A 160 7.26 -34.10 1.41
CA SER A 160 8.46 -34.82 1.86
C SER A 160 9.28 -34.12 2.95
N THR A 161 9.10 -32.81 3.14
CA THR A 161 9.87 -32.00 4.11
C THR A 161 9.24 -31.94 5.52
N GLY A 162 8.19 -32.74 5.77
CA GLY A 162 7.33 -32.54 6.95
C GLY A 162 6.60 -31.20 6.86
N GLY A 163 6.16 -30.87 5.64
CA GLY A 163 5.78 -29.54 5.17
C GLY A 163 4.88 -28.76 6.10
N PHE A 164 5.16 -27.45 6.19
CA PHE A 164 4.30 -26.49 6.86
C PHE A 164 2.93 -26.55 6.16
N LYS A 165 1.90 -27.14 6.78
CA LYS A 165 0.50 -27.09 6.29
C LYS A 165 -0.09 -25.67 6.37
N ALA A 166 0.70 -24.62 6.13
CA ALA A 166 0.15 -23.29 5.96
C ALA A 166 -0.53 -23.28 4.61
N ALA A 167 -1.81 -22.95 4.59
CA ALA A 167 -2.42 -22.50 3.36
C ALA A 167 -1.72 -21.20 2.93
N SER A 168 -1.23 -21.12 1.70
CA SER A 168 -0.96 -19.83 1.08
C SER A 168 -2.29 -19.22 0.66
N HIS A 169 -2.51 -17.96 1.04
CA HIS A 169 -3.72 -17.23 0.71
C HIS A 169 -3.57 -16.54 -0.64
N GLN A 170 -4.48 -16.77 -1.57
CA GLN A 170 -4.38 -16.22 -2.92
C GLN A 170 -5.30 -15.01 -3.06
N PHE A 171 -4.83 -13.98 -3.78
CA PHE A 171 -5.60 -12.76 -4.06
C PHE A 171 -5.21 -12.19 -5.44
N HIS A 172 -6.07 -11.38 -6.03
CA HIS A 172 -5.85 -10.78 -7.35
C HIS A 172 -5.54 -9.29 -7.25
N ASP A 173 -6.15 -8.60 -6.29
CA ASP A 173 -5.97 -7.16 -6.10
C ASP A 173 -5.83 -6.78 -4.62
N ALA A 174 -5.40 -5.54 -4.41
CA ALA A 174 -5.16 -4.99 -3.08
C ALA A 174 -6.43 -4.93 -2.20
N GLY A 175 -7.63 -4.90 -2.79
CA GLY A 175 -8.90 -4.94 -2.06
C GLY A 175 -9.16 -6.32 -1.48
N GLU A 176 -9.00 -7.38 -2.28
CA GLU A 176 -9.10 -8.77 -1.80
C GLU A 176 -8.11 -9.03 -0.66
N LEU A 177 -6.86 -8.55 -0.79
CA LEU A 177 -5.87 -8.66 0.28
C LEU A 177 -6.32 -7.92 1.55
N GLU A 178 -6.88 -6.72 1.42
CA GLU A 178 -7.34 -5.94 2.57
C GLU A 178 -8.39 -6.71 3.39
N GLU A 179 -9.39 -7.26 2.71
CA GLU A 179 -10.47 -8.02 3.34
C GLU A 179 -9.94 -9.26 4.06
N MET A 180 -9.11 -10.06 3.38
CA MET A 180 -8.52 -11.27 3.96
C MET A 180 -7.62 -10.94 5.15
N LEU A 181 -6.71 -9.98 4.98
CA LEU A 181 -5.74 -9.62 6.01
C LEU A 181 -6.41 -9.07 7.26
N GLU A 182 -7.44 -8.24 7.09
CA GLU A 182 -8.22 -7.70 8.21
C GLU A 182 -8.92 -8.81 9.00
N VAL A 183 -9.54 -9.78 8.30
CA VAL A 183 -10.18 -10.93 8.94
C VAL A 183 -9.15 -11.78 9.68
N HIS A 184 -8.05 -12.16 9.02
CA HIS A 184 -7.04 -13.05 9.59
C HIS A 184 -6.33 -12.44 10.79
N LEU A 185 -5.88 -11.17 10.69
CA LEU A 185 -5.25 -10.48 11.81
C LEU A 185 -6.22 -10.32 12.99
N ARG A 186 -7.49 -9.98 12.73
CA ARG A 186 -8.48 -9.87 13.80
C ARG A 186 -8.68 -11.20 14.53
N VAL A 187 -8.71 -12.32 13.82
CA VAL A 187 -8.79 -13.67 14.43
C VAL A 187 -7.57 -13.93 15.31
N LEU A 188 -6.36 -13.71 14.81
CA LEU A 188 -5.11 -13.93 15.57
C LEU A 188 -5.04 -13.03 16.82
N LEU A 189 -5.44 -11.76 16.71
CA LEU A 189 -5.47 -10.83 17.84
C LEU A 189 -6.50 -11.23 18.89
N ARG A 190 -7.69 -11.68 18.48
CA ARG A 190 -8.71 -12.19 19.42
C ARG A 190 -8.25 -13.44 20.15
N GLN A 191 -7.64 -14.39 19.45
CA GLN A 191 -7.08 -15.60 20.06
C GLN A 191 -6.05 -15.24 21.15
N ARG A 192 -5.25 -14.19 20.94
CA ARG A 192 -4.27 -13.72 21.93
C ARG A 192 -4.89 -13.10 23.18
N LEU A 193 -6.13 -12.64 23.12
CA LEU A 193 -6.82 -12.08 24.29
C LEU A 193 -7.41 -13.16 25.20
N ASN A 194 -7.44 -14.44 24.77
CA ASN A 194 -8.13 -15.53 25.48
C ASN A 194 -9.57 -15.16 25.91
N LEU A 195 -10.27 -14.33 25.11
CA LEU A 195 -11.64 -13.93 25.45
C LEU A 195 -12.59 -15.11 25.26
N PRO A 196 -13.51 -15.36 26.21
CA PRO A 196 -14.59 -16.32 26.02
C PRO A 196 -15.43 -15.97 24.78
N GLU A 197 -15.91 -16.99 24.06
CA GLU A 197 -16.83 -16.79 22.93
C GLU A 197 -18.05 -15.97 23.38
N GLY A 198 -18.26 -14.81 22.75
CA GLY A 198 -19.40 -13.92 23.02
C GLY A 198 -19.08 -12.66 23.82
N GLU A 199 -17.89 -12.51 24.39
CA GLU A 199 -17.48 -11.25 25.01
C GLU A 199 -17.26 -10.16 23.96
N VAL A 200 -18.01 -9.07 24.07
CA VAL A 200 -17.88 -7.90 23.19
C VAL A 200 -16.69 -7.09 23.68
N LEU A 201 -15.63 -7.01 22.87
CA LEU A 201 -14.52 -6.08 23.10
C LEU A 201 -15.09 -4.70 23.45
N GLN A 202 -14.64 -4.08 24.53
CA GLN A 202 -14.92 -2.67 24.79
C GLN A 202 -14.27 -1.85 23.67
N ARG A 203 -15.06 -1.58 22.64
CA ARG A 203 -14.67 -0.76 21.49
C ARG A 203 -14.68 0.70 21.93
N GLY A 204 -13.56 1.22 22.42
CA GLY A 204 -13.40 2.67 22.53
C GLY A 204 -12.68 3.18 21.30
N ILE A 205 -13.41 3.43 20.21
CA ILE A 205 -12.88 4.31 19.16
C ILE A 205 -12.95 5.73 19.72
N HIS A 206 -11.81 6.25 20.16
CA HIS A 206 -11.70 7.65 20.53
C HIS A 206 -11.51 8.50 19.28
N TRP A 207 -12.56 9.21 18.88
CA TRP A 207 -12.48 10.22 17.84
C TRP A 207 -11.80 11.46 18.42
N HIS A 208 -10.58 11.73 17.97
CA HIS A 208 -9.83 12.90 18.43
C HIS A 208 -10.35 14.22 17.84
N GLU A 209 -11.13 14.16 16.75
CA GLU A 209 -11.67 15.35 16.08
C GLU A 209 -12.98 15.02 15.32
N GLY A 210 -14.08 15.65 15.74
CA GLY A 210 -15.39 15.56 15.06
C GLY A 210 -16.06 14.19 15.05
N SER A 211 -17.19 14.11 14.33
CA SER A 211 -17.89 12.84 14.06
C SER A 211 -17.36 12.22 12.76
N PRO A 212 -17.10 10.90 12.72
CA PRO A 212 -16.75 10.20 11.48
C PRO A 212 -17.92 10.12 10.50
N PHE A 213 -19.15 10.28 10.99
CA PHE A 213 -20.37 10.23 10.19
C PHE A 213 -20.63 11.61 9.58
N ARG A 214 -20.35 11.76 8.29
CA ARG A 214 -20.50 13.01 7.52
C ARG A 214 -21.86 13.17 6.82
N GLY A 215 -22.79 12.25 7.03
CA GLY A 215 -24.09 12.27 6.35
C GLY A 215 -23.94 12.23 4.83
N LEU A 216 -24.53 13.20 4.13
CA LEU A 216 -24.47 13.32 2.66
C LEU A 216 -23.23 14.08 2.15
N GLU A 217 -22.40 14.62 3.03
CA GLU A 217 -21.19 15.32 2.62
C GLU A 217 -20.13 14.34 2.09
N SER A 218 -19.36 14.79 1.09
CA SER A 218 -18.21 14.01 0.62
C SER A 218 -17.10 13.96 1.65
N PHE A 219 -16.36 12.85 1.68
CA PHE A 219 -15.07 12.80 2.36
C PHE A 219 -14.05 13.60 1.54
N GLU A 220 -13.56 14.69 2.11
CA GLU A 220 -12.42 15.46 1.58
C GLU A 220 -11.08 14.77 1.86
N LEU A 221 -10.00 15.25 1.22
CA LEU A 221 -8.63 14.72 1.35
C LEU A 221 -8.19 14.52 2.81
N LYS A 222 -8.49 15.47 3.70
CA LYS A 222 -8.14 15.38 5.13
C LYS A 222 -8.77 14.19 5.86
N HIS A 223 -9.82 13.60 5.30
CA HIS A 223 -10.51 12.43 5.85
C HIS A 223 -10.02 11.10 5.26
N ALA A 224 -9.00 11.11 4.40
CA ALA A 224 -8.36 9.89 3.91
C ALA A 224 -8.03 8.87 5.03
N PRO A 225 -7.59 9.27 6.25
CA PRO A 225 -7.32 8.32 7.34
C PRO A 225 -8.54 7.53 7.86
N ILE A 226 -9.76 7.94 7.51
CA ILE A 226 -11.02 7.31 7.91
C ILE A 226 -11.87 6.89 6.70
N PHE A 227 -11.29 6.92 5.49
CA PHE A 227 -11.96 6.48 4.26
C PHE A 227 -11.48 5.06 3.89
N PHE A 228 -12.38 4.08 4.04
CA PHE A 228 -12.09 2.65 3.87
C PHE A 228 -13.23 1.93 3.14
N GLY A 229 -13.01 0.66 2.76
CA GLY A 229 -14.01 -0.19 2.11
C GLY A 229 -14.21 0.07 0.60
N ARG A 230 -13.31 0.84 -0.02
CA ARG A 230 -13.32 1.17 -1.47
C ARG A 230 -11.95 0.97 -2.12
N THR A 231 -11.18 0.03 -1.60
CA THR A 231 -9.78 -0.15 -1.99
C THR A 231 -9.65 -0.61 -3.43
N ARG A 232 -10.53 -1.51 -3.87
CA ARG A 232 -10.58 -1.96 -5.26
C ARG A 232 -10.83 -0.78 -6.21
N GLU A 233 -11.88 0.00 -5.98
CA GLU A 233 -12.22 1.12 -6.86
C GLU A 233 -11.14 2.21 -6.84
N ARG A 234 -10.46 2.43 -5.72
CA ARG A 234 -9.30 3.34 -5.65
C ARG A 234 -8.16 2.89 -6.56
N MET A 235 -7.81 1.60 -6.51
CA MET A 235 -6.74 1.02 -7.31
C MET A 235 -7.10 1.03 -8.79
N GLU A 236 -8.32 0.65 -9.14
CA GLU A 236 -8.84 0.70 -10.52
C GLU A 236 -8.75 2.12 -11.10
N LEU A 237 -9.15 3.14 -10.33
CA LEU A 237 -9.02 4.54 -10.76
C LEU A 237 -7.56 4.95 -10.92
N ARG A 238 -6.68 4.58 -9.99
CA ARG A 238 -5.25 4.91 -10.09
C ARG A 238 -4.63 4.30 -11.34
N ASP A 239 -4.83 3.00 -11.54
CA ASP A 239 -4.22 2.25 -12.64
C ASP A 239 -4.77 2.73 -13.98
N ALA A 240 -6.08 3.04 -14.05
CA ALA A 240 -6.67 3.68 -15.22
C ALA A 240 -6.06 5.06 -15.50
N LEU A 241 -5.83 5.89 -14.46
CA LEU A 241 -5.23 7.21 -14.63
C LEU A 241 -3.80 7.12 -15.17
N ALA A 242 -3.00 6.21 -14.60
CA ALA A 242 -1.63 5.97 -15.04
C ALA A 242 -1.58 5.49 -16.50
N ALA A 243 -2.47 4.56 -16.88
CA ALA A 243 -2.56 4.08 -18.25
C ALA A 243 -2.97 5.19 -19.23
N GLN A 244 -3.88 6.08 -18.85
CA GLN A 244 -4.30 7.20 -19.67
C GLN A 244 -3.21 8.28 -19.77
N ALA A 245 -2.50 8.55 -18.67
CA ALA A 245 -1.34 9.43 -18.66
C ALA A 245 -0.23 8.94 -19.60
N GLY A 246 0.05 7.63 -19.60
CA GLY A 246 1.02 7.01 -20.52
C GLY A 246 0.65 7.13 -22.01
N ARG A 247 -0.63 7.38 -22.32
CA ARG A 247 -1.14 7.67 -23.67
C ARG A 247 -1.14 9.16 -24.02
N GLY A 248 -0.63 10.03 -23.15
CA GLY A 248 -0.59 11.48 -23.35
C GLY A 248 -1.89 12.21 -22.98
N CYS A 249 -2.85 11.54 -22.34
CA CYS A 249 -4.12 12.15 -21.94
C CYS A 249 -4.56 11.62 -20.58
N ALA A 250 -4.09 12.21 -19.49
CA ALA A 250 -4.39 11.80 -18.11
C ALA A 250 -5.81 12.21 -17.67
N PHE A 251 -6.84 11.66 -18.30
CA PHE A 251 -8.24 11.97 -18.03
C PHE A 251 -9.03 10.73 -17.60
N LEU A 252 -9.87 10.91 -16.58
CA LEU A 252 -10.81 9.88 -16.10
C LEU A 252 -12.19 10.46 -15.85
N LEU A 253 -13.21 9.71 -16.27
CA LEU A 253 -14.61 9.97 -15.95
C LEU A 253 -15.11 8.97 -14.91
N VAL A 254 -15.49 9.44 -13.73
CA VAL A 254 -16.08 8.62 -12.66
C VAL A 254 -17.60 8.83 -12.63
N PHE A 255 -18.36 7.82 -13.02
CA PHE A 255 -19.83 7.86 -13.05
C PHE A 255 -20.46 6.82 -12.12
N GLY A 256 -21.74 6.98 -11.80
CA GLY A 256 -22.48 6.10 -10.90
C GLY A 256 -23.63 6.81 -10.18
N ALA A 257 -24.50 6.05 -9.51
CA ALA A 257 -25.70 6.56 -8.84
C ALA A 257 -25.42 7.72 -7.87
N SER A 258 -26.37 8.63 -7.71
CA SER A 258 -26.25 9.70 -6.71
C SER A 258 -26.10 9.10 -5.30
N GLY A 259 -25.24 9.70 -4.48
CA GLY A 259 -24.95 9.18 -3.13
C GLY A 259 -24.06 7.94 -3.07
N SER A 260 -23.61 7.35 -4.19
CA SER A 260 -22.72 6.17 -4.17
C SER A 260 -21.30 6.42 -3.62
N GLY A 261 -20.98 7.67 -3.29
CA GLY A 261 -19.68 8.06 -2.72
C GLY A 261 -18.61 8.44 -3.75
N LYS A 262 -18.96 8.72 -5.01
CA LYS A 262 -18.00 9.07 -6.08
C LYS A 262 -17.03 10.20 -5.70
N SER A 263 -17.56 11.30 -5.16
CA SER A 263 -16.75 12.44 -4.75
C SER A 263 -15.81 12.07 -3.60
N SER A 264 -16.27 11.26 -2.64
CA SER A 264 -15.44 10.73 -1.55
C SER A 264 -14.32 9.83 -2.09
N LEU A 265 -14.64 8.95 -3.05
CA LEU A 265 -13.69 8.04 -3.69
C LEU A 265 -12.57 8.82 -4.41
N VAL A 266 -12.91 9.88 -5.13
CA VAL A 266 -11.91 10.71 -5.81
C VAL A 266 -11.09 11.53 -4.81
N LYS A 267 -11.74 12.21 -3.87
CA LYS A 267 -11.09 13.20 -2.98
C LYS A 267 -10.31 12.58 -1.83
N ALA A 268 -10.91 11.63 -1.10
CA ALA A 268 -10.30 10.97 0.05
C ALA A 268 -9.61 9.64 -0.30
N GLY A 269 -9.94 9.06 -1.47
CA GLY A 269 -9.28 7.87 -2.00
C GLY A 269 -8.16 8.21 -2.98
N LEU A 270 -8.52 8.39 -4.25
CA LEU A 270 -7.56 8.55 -5.36
C LEU A 270 -6.58 9.71 -5.13
N LEU A 271 -7.07 10.90 -4.80
CA LEU A 271 -6.21 12.07 -4.58
C LEU A 271 -5.24 11.86 -3.40
N ALA A 272 -5.67 11.13 -2.37
CA ALA A 272 -4.78 10.78 -1.26
C ALA A 272 -3.67 9.82 -1.73
N ASP A 273 -4.01 8.83 -2.56
CA ASP A 273 -3.04 7.88 -3.14
C ASP A 273 -2.02 8.58 -4.03
N LEU A 274 -2.44 9.52 -4.87
CA LEU A 274 -1.54 10.28 -5.75
C LEU A 274 -0.55 11.16 -4.98
N LYS A 275 -0.88 11.58 -3.76
CA LYS A 275 0.03 12.37 -2.91
C LYS A 275 1.10 11.53 -2.22
N ILE A 276 1.02 10.20 -2.27
CA ILE A 276 2.06 9.33 -1.71
C ILE A 276 3.25 9.32 -2.70
N PRO A 277 4.46 9.68 -2.26
CA PRO A 277 5.64 9.67 -3.13
C PRO A 277 5.88 8.28 -3.74
N GLY A 278 6.18 8.24 -5.03
CA GLY A 278 6.50 7.01 -5.76
C GLY A 278 5.30 6.18 -6.24
N VAL A 279 4.06 6.62 -6.00
CA VAL A 279 2.86 5.92 -6.51
C VAL A 279 2.68 6.10 -8.02
N MET A 280 2.99 7.29 -8.54
CA MET A 280 3.01 7.55 -9.99
C MET A 280 4.47 7.64 -10.44
N GLU A 281 4.86 6.76 -11.37
CA GLU A 281 6.21 6.78 -11.92
C GLU A 281 6.52 8.16 -12.54
N LYS A 282 7.72 8.68 -12.27
CA LYS A 282 8.22 9.98 -12.77
C LYS A 282 7.50 11.23 -12.23
N VAL A 283 6.57 11.10 -11.29
CA VAL A 283 5.91 12.25 -10.65
C VAL A 283 6.50 12.49 -9.26
N GLY A 284 7.24 13.60 -9.11
CA GLY A 284 7.87 14.00 -7.84
C GLY A 284 6.97 14.81 -6.90
N LEU A 285 5.94 15.47 -7.44
CA LEU A 285 5.01 16.31 -6.69
C LEU A 285 3.62 16.25 -7.31
N VAL A 286 2.60 16.12 -6.47
CA VAL A 286 1.20 16.21 -6.87
C VAL A 286 0.54 17.41 -6.23
N ARG A 287 0.04 18.31 -7.08
CA ARG A 287 -0.80 19.46 -6.72
C ARG A 287 -2.20 19.26 -7.24
N HIS A 288 -3.18 19.96 -6.66
CA HIS A 288 -4.57 19.71 -7.01
C HIS A 288 -5.44 20.95 -6.88
N ALA A 289 -6.43 21.04 -7.75
CA ALA A 289 -7.55 21.97 -7.66
C ALA A 289 -8.85 21.17 -7.65
N LEU A 290 -9.83 21.60 -6.86
CA LEU A 290 -11.19 21.07 -6.91
C LEU A 290 -12.09 22.16 -7.49
N VAL A 291 -12.73 21.85 -8.61
CA VAL A 291 -13.61 22.77 -9.31
C VAL A 291 -14.97 22.14 -9.50
N ARG A 292 -16.01 22.97 -9.47
CA ARG A 292 -17.35 22.60 -9.92
C ARG A 292 -17.68 23.43 -11.15
N PRO A 293 -17.80 22.82 -12.34
CA PRO A 293 -18.03 23.57 -13.58
C PRO A 293 -19.27 24.47 -13.58
N SER A 294 -20.26 24.19 -12.71
CA SER A 294 -21.47 25.00 -12.57
C SER A 294 -21.33 26.21 -11.65
N ASP A 295 -20.14 26.48 -11.10
CA ASP A 295 -19.92 27.64 -10.23
C ASP A 295 -19.84 28.96 -11.03
N ASP A 296 -19.68 28.88 -12.36
CA ASP A 296 -19.69 30.02 -13.29
C ASP A 296 -20.34 29.60 -14.62
N GLU A 297 -20.75 30.58 -15.44
CA GLU A 297 -21.27 30.33 -16.79
C GLU A 297 -20.15 29.90 -17.76
N ASP A 298 -18.90 30.29 -17.51
CA ASP A 298 -17.72 29.88 -18.28
C ASP A 298 -16.89 28.81 -17.53
N PRO A 299 -16.97 27.52 -17.93
CA PRO A 299 -16.17 26.45 -17.33
C PRO A 299 -14.65 26.66 -17.44
N SER A 300 -14.18 27.39 -18.46
CA SER A 300 -12.77 27.75 -18.59
C SER A 300 -12.35 28.76 -17.51
N ALA A 301 -13.24 29.68 -17.14
CA ALA A 301 -13.01 30.61 -16.04
C ALA A 301 -13.01 29.91 -14.68
N VAL A 302 -13.86 28.89 -14.50
CA VAL A 302 -13.82 28.01 -13.31
C VAL A 302 -12.48 27.28 -13.24
N LEU A 303 -12.05 26.64 -14.34
CA LEU A 303 -10.81 25.87 -14.37
C LEU A 303 -9.57 26.76 -14.13
N ALA A 304 -9.53 27.94 -14.75
CA ALA A 304 -8.48 28.93 -14.53
C ALA A 304 -8.41 29.36 -13.05
N GLY A 305 -9.55 29.65 -12.42
CA GLY A 305 -9.60 29.95 -10.99
C GLY A 305 -9.10 28.79 -10.12
N GLY A 306 -9.43 27.56 -10.50
CA GLY A 306 -8.91 26.34 -9.87
C GLY A 306 -7.38 26.24 -9.94
N PHE A 307 -6.78 26.50 -11.10
CA PHE A 307 -5.33 26.49 -11.24
C PHE A 307 -4.65 27.55 -10.36
N LEU A 308 -5.24 28.73 -10.22
CA LEU A 308 -4.68 29.79 -9.37
C LEU A 308 -4.87 29.56 -7.86
N SER A 309 -5.53 28.46 -7.45
CA SER A 309 -5.74 28.15 -6.04
C SER A 309 -4.43 27.83 -5.31
N PRO A 310 -4.34 28.09 -3.98
CA PRO A 310 -3.13 27.84 -3.20
C PRO A 310 -2.61 26.40 -3.26
N GLU A 311 -3.52 25.42 -3.35
CA GLU A 311 -3.20 23.99 -3.40
C GLU A 311 -2.82 23.49 -4.80
N ALA A 312 -3.04 24.33 -5.82
CA ALA A 312 -2.69 24.10 -7.21
C ALA A 312 -1.44 24.90 -7.58
N LEU A 313 -1.59 25.99 -8.34
CA LEU A 313 -0.50 26.65 -9.07
C LEU A 313 -0.47 28.16 -8.75
N PRO A 314 -0.33 28.53 -7.46
CA PRO A 314 -0.36 29.94 -7.05
C PRO A 314 0.78 30.79 -7.64
N GLU A 315 1.85 30.17 -8.10
CA GLU A 315 2.96 30.85 -8.78
C GLU A 315 2.56 31.48 -10.12
N LEU A 316 1.50 31.00 -10.78
CA LEU A 316 1.02 31.59 -12.04
C LEU A 316 0.60 33.04 -11.84
N THR A 317 0.07 33.41 -10.67
CA THR A 317 -0.23 34.80 -10.34
C THR A 317 1.02 35.68 -10.30
N ARG A 318 2.17 35.13 -9.89
CA ARG A 318 3.45 35.86 -9.91
C ARG A 318 3.96 36.08 -11.33
N LEU A 319 3.58 35.18 -12.25
CA LEU A 319 3.82 35.32 -13.68
C LEU A 319 2.79 36.20 -14.38
N GLN A 320 1.98 36.95 -13.61
CA GLN A 320 0.96 37.88 -14.10
C GLN A 320 -0.23 37.21 -14.82
N TYR A 321 -0.43 35.90 -14.63
CA TYR A 321 -1.67 35.26 -15.02
C TYR A 321 -2.78 35.57 -14.02
N ASP A 322 -3.91 36.03 -14.53
CA ASP A 322 -5.16 36.16 -13.81
C ASP A 322 -6.22 35.20 -14.37
N ARG A 323 -7.40 35.17 -13.73
CA ARG A 323 -8.49 34.25 -14.09
C ARG A 323 -8.89 34.40 -15.56
N ASP A 324 -9.02 35.63 -16.05
CA ASP A 324 -9.55 35.91 -17.38
C ASP A 324 -8.52 35.64 -18.48
N SER A 325 -7.26 36.06 -18.28
CA SER A 325 -6.16 35.78 -19.20
C SER A 325 -5.90 34.28 -19.35
N LEU A 326 -5.87 33.54 -18.23
CA LEU A 326 -5.67 32.09 -18.25
C LEU A 326 -6.89 31.37 -18.87
N ALA A 327 -8.11 31.79 -18.55
CA ALA A 327 -9.31 31.26 -19.19
C ALA A 327 -9.36 31.54 -20.69
N GLY A 328 -8.84 32.69 -21.12
CA GLY A 328 -8.67 33.05 -22.52
C GLY A 328 -7.69 32.13 -23.25
N LEU A 329 -6.56 31.81 -22.61
CA LEU A 329 -5.57 30.87 -23.15
C LEU A 329 -6.12 29.45 -23.27
N LEU A 330 -6.79 28.95 -22.21
CA LEU A 330 -7.42 27.62 -22.22
C LEU A 330 -8.43 27.45 -23.35
N ARG A 331 -9.11 28.52 -23.78
CA ARG A 331 -10.07 28.50 -24.89
C ARG A 331 -9.42 28.58 -26.27
N LYS A 332 -8.42 29.44 -26.42
CA LYS A 332 -7.87 29.80 -27.74
C LYS A 332 -6.73 28.89 -28.18
N VAL A 333 -5.87 28.52 -27.25
CA VAL A 333 -4.65 27.75 -27.55
C VAL A 333 -4.36 26.74 -26.44
N PRO A 334 -5.24 25.73 -26.23
CA PRO A 334 -5.07 24.75 -25.16
C PRO A 334 -3.76 23.95 -25.27
N GLU A 335 -3.27 23.76 -26.50
CA GLU A 335 -2.01 23.08 -26.82
C GLU A 335 -0.77 23.84 -26.29
N GLU A 336 -0.84 25.16 -26.15
CA GLU A 336 0.25 26.01 -25.65
C GLU A 336 0.27 26.12 -24.12
N VAL A 337 -0.74 25.57 -23.43
CA VAL A 337 -0.80 25.50 -21.96
C VAL A 337 0.09 24.36 -21.42
N VAL A 338 1.07 23.90 -22.20
CA VAL A 338 1.97 22.80 -21.88
C VAL A 338 3.35 23.31 -21.43
N LEU A 339 3.44 23.58 -20.11
CA LEU A 339 4.63 23.51 -19.23
C LEU A 339 5.76 24.59 -19.32
N PRO A 340 6.49 24.87 -18.20
CA PRO A 340 6.55 24.09 -16.98
C PRO A 340 5.77 24.68 -15.81
N ILE A 341 5.01 23.79 -15.22
CA ILE A 341 4.54 23.77 -13.84
C ILE A 341 5.15 22.53 -13.21
#